data_AF-A0A4Q6CKR2-F1
#
_entry.id   AF-A0A4Q6CKR2-F1
#
_cell.length_a   1.000
_cell.length_b   1.000
_cell.length_c   1.000
_cell.angle_alpha   90.00
_cell.angle_beta   90.00
_cell.angle_gamma   90.00
#
_symmetry.space_group_name_H-M   'P 1'
#
loop_
_entity.id
_entity.type
_entity.pdbx_description
1 polymer ?
#
loop_
_entity_poly.entity_id
_entity_poly.type
_entity_poly.pdbx_seq_one_letter_code
_entity_poly.pdbx_strand_id
1 'polypeptide(L)'
;MKRKLQVALNDDAWKMIETITKDANDGFKNGHITCSDVVNEIVANAKVDIRALQARHTNIRKSLRLMASQKEIDIDLAIKSLMEMKARTQKRLKGSNFSEEVLN
;
A
#
# COMPACT_ATOMS: atom_id res chain seq x y z
N MET A 1 -21.41 14.57 7.14
CA MET A 1 -21.92 13.36 6.45
C MET A 1 -21.09 12.16 6.87
N LYS A 2 -21.70 11.08 7.36
CA LYS A 2 -20.99 9.80 7.59
C LYS A 2 -21.09 8.95 6.32
N ARG A 3 -19.96 8.55 5.75
CA ARG A 3 -19.90 7.63 4.61
C ARG A 3 -19.56 6.23 5.14
N LYS A 4 -20.24 5.20 4.64
CA LYS A 4 -19.95 3.80 4.99
C LYS A 4 -18.98 3.23 3.96
N LEU A 5 -17.93 2.58 4.43
CA LEU A 5 -16.96 1.86 3.61
C LEU A 5 -17.03 0.38 3.96
N GLN A 6 -17.11 -0.48 2.95
CA GLN A 6 -16.95 -1.92 3.14
C GLN A 6 -15.49 -2.28 2.86
N VAL A 7 -14.85 -2.97 3.80
CA VAL A 7 -13.45 -3.38 3.70
C VAL A 7 -13.39 -4.90 3.64
N ALA A 8 -12.69 -5.43 2.65
CA ALA A 8 -12.33 -6.84 2.59
C ALA A 8 -10.93 -7.00 3.18
N LEU A 9 -10.81 -7.86 4.18
CA LEU A 9 -9.57 -8.14 4.88
C LEU A 9 -9.07 -9.52 4.46
N ASN A 10 -7.75 -9.67 4.39
CA ASN A 10 -7.15 -11.00 4.29
C ASN A 10 -7.15 -11.68 5.68
N ASP A 11 -6.88 -12.98 5.71
CA ASP A 11 -6.97 -13.77 6.94
C ASP A 11 -6.06 -13.26 8.06
N ASP A 12 -4.86 -12.80 7.71
CA ASP A 12 -3.89 -12.27 8.68
C ASP A 12 -4.35 -10.95 9.31
N ALA A 13 -4.86 -10.03 8.49
CA ALA A 13 -5.41 -8.76 8.99
C ALA A 13 -6.67 -8.99 9.83
N TRP A 14 -7.51 -9.97 9.44
CA TRP A 14 -8.68 -10.35 10.23
C TRP A 14 -8.29 -10.86 11.62
N LYS A 15 -7.35 -11.81 11.69
CA LYS A 15 -6.84 -12.34 12.96
C LYS A 15 -6.25 -11.24 13.84
N MET A 16 -5.50 -10.31 13.25
CA MET A 16 -4.93 -9.18 13.99
C MET A 16 -6.03 -8.31 14.62
N ILE A 17 -7.08 -7.97 13.86
CA ILE A 17 -8.20 -7.18 14.36
C ILE A 17 -8.96 -7.93 15.46
N GLU A 18 -9.17 -9.23 15.32
CA GLU A 18 -9.80 -10.05 16.37
C GLU A 18 -9.00 -10.04 17.67
N THR A 19 -7.67 -10.21 17.59
CA THR A 19 -6.80 -10.18 18.77
C THR A 19 -6.87 -8.81 19.44
N ILE A 20 -6.71 -7.72 18.70
CA ILE A 20 -6.79 -6.36 19.24
C ILE A 20 -8.16 -6.09 19.87
N THR A 21 -9.24 -6.58 19.24
CA THR A 21 -10.60 -6.41 19.78
C THR A 21 -10.77 -7.18 21.09
N LYS A 22 -10.24 -8.39 21.20
CA LYS A 22 -10.25 -9.16 22.45
C LYS A 22 -9.48 -8.44 23.55
N ASP A 23 -8.26 -8.00 23.24
CA ASP A 23 -7.38 -7.31 24.19
C ASP A 23 -8.00 -5.98 24.66
N ALA A 24 -8.61 -5.23 23.74
CA ALA A 24 -9.27 -3.96 24.06
C ALA A 24 -10.52 -4.13 24.95
N ASN A 25 -11.15 -5.30 24.91
CA ASN A 25 -12.28 -5.62 25.78
C ASN A 25 -11.84 -6.29 27.09
N ASP A 26 -10.55 -6.64 27.27
CA ASP A 26 -10.08 -7.22 28.51
C ASP A 26 -10.17 -6.19 29.66
N GLY A 27 -10.75 -6.61 30.79
CA GLY A 27 -11.04 -5.74 31.92
C GLY A 27 -12.17 -4.71 31.71
N PHE A 28 -12.82 -4.70 30.54
CA PHE A 28 -13.90 -3.75 30.23
C PHE A 28 -15.23 -4.22 30.83
N LYS A 29 -15.64 -3.62 31.96
CA LYS A 29 -16.81 -4.08 32.74
C LYS A 29 -18.16 -3.65 32.17
N ASN A 30 -18.24 -2.49 31.51
CA ASN A 30 -19.48 -1.93 30.97
C ASN A 30 -19.23 -1.35 29.57
N GLY A 31 -19.93 -1.91 28.57
CA GLY A 31 -19.76 -1.56 27.16
C GLY A 31 -18.99 -2.65 26.40
N HIS A 32 -18.91 -2.50 25.08
CA HIS A 32 -18.21 -3.45 24.21
C HIS A 32 -17.60 -2.71 23.03
N ILE A 33 -16.32 -2.95 22.77
CA ILE A 33 -15.61 -2.44 21.61
C ILE A 33 -15.77 -3.45 20.49
N THR A 34 -16.33 -3.02 19.36
CA THR A 34 -16.53 -3.88 18.19
C THR A 34 -15.32 -3.85 17.27
N CYS A 35 -15.19 -4.84 16.39
CA CYS A 35 -14.17 -4.82 15.33
C CYS A 35 -14.28 -3.56 14.44
N SER A 36 -15.48 -3.00 14.26
CA SER A 36 -15.66 -1.76 13.49
C SER A 36 -15.03 -0.57 14.20
N ASP A 37 -15.08 -0.51 15.53
CA ASP A 37 -14.47 0.57 16.32
C ASP A 37 -12.95 0.50 16.21
N VAL A 38 -12.38 -0.70 16.32
CA VAL A 38 -10.95 -0.96 16.12
C VAL A 38 -10.50 -0.57 14.71
N VAL A 39 -11.24 -0.97 13.67
CA VAL A 39 -10.91 -0.61 12.28
C VAL A 39 -10.99 0.90 12.06
N ASN A 40 -12.01 1.56 12.61
CA ASN A 40 -12.13 3.02 12.52
C ASN A 40 -10.94 3.72 13.19
N GLU A 41 -10.49 3.23 14.34
CA GLU A 41 -9.35 3.78 15.06
C GLU A 41 -8.04 3.58 14.30
N ILE A 42 -7.86 2.40 13.68
CA ILE A 42 -6.70 2.14 12.80
C ILE A 42 -6.71 3.11 11.62
N VAL A 43 -7.85 3.29 10.96
CA VAL A 43 -7.96 4.20 9.79
C VAL A 43 -7.73 5.66 10.19
N ALA A 44 -8.22 6.08 11.36
CA ALA A 44 -8.04 7.43 11.87
C ALA A 44 -6.58 7.76 12.16
N ASN A 45 -5.81 6.79 12.66
CA ASN A 45 -4.41 6.97 13.06
C ASN A 45 -3.39 6.52 12.00
N ALA A 46 -3.82 5.84 10.94
CA ALA A 46 -2.94 5.34 9.91
C ALA A 46 -2.28 6.49 9.12
N LYS A 47 -0.94 6.53 9.15
CA LYS A 47 -0.16 7.35 8.20
C LYS A 47 -0.09 6.64 6.86
N VAL A 48 -0.86 7.13 5.89
CA VAL A 48 -0.86 6.56 4.53
C VAL A 48 0.38 7.04 3.76
N ASP A 49 1.23 6.10 3.33
CA ASP A 49 2.30 6.40 2.37
C ASP A 49 1.70 6.50 0.95
N ILE A 50 1.39 7.74 0.56
CA ILE A 50 0.83 8.08 -0.75
C ILE A 50 1.73 7.62 -1.89
N ARG A 51 3.06 7.71 -1.74
CA ARG A 51 4.01 7.36 -2.82
C ARG A 51 3.98 5.86 -3.08
N ALA A 52 4.00 5.06 -2.03
CA ALA A 52 3.89 3.61 -2.15
C ALA A 52 2.52 3.17 -2.69
N LEU A 53 1.44 3.87 -2.31
CA LEU A 53 0.09 3.59 -2.82
C LEU A 53 -0.01 3.88 -4.32
N GLN A 54 0.46 5.06 -4.75
CA GLN A 54 0.51 5.45 -6.15
C GLN A 54 1.34 4.46 -6.96
N ALA A 55 2.52 4.06 -6.48
CA ALA A 55 3.37 3.09 -7.18
C ALA A 55 2.67 1.73 -7.40
N ARG A 56 1.88 1.25 -6.44
CA ARG A 56 1.16 -0.03 -6.53
C ARG A 56 -0.05 0.01 -7.47
N HIS A 57 -0.76 1.13 -7.53
CA HIS A 57 -2.00 1.26 -8.31
C HIS A 57 -1.83 2.00 -9.65
N THR A 58 -0.66 2.57 -9.92
CA THR A 58 -0.39 3.21 -11.21
C THR A 58 -0.02 2.17 -12.24
N ASN A 59 -0.90 1.95 -13.23
CA ASN A 59 -0.53 1.19 -14.42
C ASN A 59 0.37 2.07 -15.30
N ILE A 60 1.69 1.86 -15.16
CA ILE A 60 2.73 2.66 -15.84
C ILE A 60 2.48 2.74 -17.34
N ARG A 61 2.09 1.65 -18.00
CA ARG A 61 1.83 1.64 -19.46
C ARG A 61 0.62 2.51 -19.82
N LYS A 62 -0.45 2.45 -19.03
CA LYS A 62 -1.66 3.26 -19.25
C LYS A 62 -1.35 4.75 -18.99
N SER A 63 -0.63 5.06 -17.92
CA SER A 63 -0.24 6.45 -17.59
C SER A 63 0.70 7.04 -18.63
N LEU A 64 1.69 6.27 -19.11
CA LEU A 64 2.60 6.71 -20.17
C LEU A 64 1.87 6.92 -21.50
N ARG A 65 0.91 6.06 -21.87
CA ARG A 65 0.08 6.29 -23.07
C ARG A 65 -0.77 7.54 -22.95
N LEU A 66 -1.32 7.81 -21.77
CA LEU A 66 -2.13 9.00 -21.53
C LEU A 66 -1.27 10.27 -21.61
N MET A 67 -0.07 10.24 -21.01
CA MET A 67 0.92 11.30 -21.15
C MET A 67 1.30 11.47 -22.62
N ALA A 68 1.66 10.38 -23.32
CA ALA A 68 1.96 10.31 -24.76
C ALA A 68 0.87 10.91 -25.68
N SER A 69 -0.39 10.93 -25.22
CA SER A 69 -1.52 11.47 -25.96
C SER A 69 -1.82 12.95 -25.71
N GLN A 70 -1.17 13.58 -24.73
CA GLN A 70 -1.30 15.01 -24.50
C GLN A 70 -0.46 15.79 -25.51
N LYS A 71 -1.01 16.88 -26.05
CA LYS A 71 -0.39 17.66 -27.16
C LYS A 71 0.92 18.35 -26.78
N GLU A 72 1.22 18.46 -25.49
CA GLU A 72 2.42 19.13 -24.96
C GLU A 72 3.07 18.22 -23.91
N ILE A 73 3.81 17.23 -24.38
CA ILE A 73 4.66 16.43 -23.50
C ILE A 73 6.03 17.07 -23.52
N ASP A 74 6.47 17.48 -22.34
CA ASP A 74 7.88 17.74 -22.09
C ASP A 74 8.62 16.39 -22.11
N ILE A 75 9.07 16.01 -23.32
CA ILE A 75 9.76 14.75 -23.59
C ILE A 75 11.05 14.66 -22.76
N ASP A 76 11.72 15.78 -22.52
CA ASP A 76 12.96 15.82 -21.75
C ASP A 76 12.71 15.50 -20.27
N LEU A 77 11.64 16.03 -19.69
CA LEU A 77 11.21 15.69 -18.33
C LEU A 77 10.77 14.23 -18.20
N ALA A 78 10.09 13.70 -19.22
CA ALA A 78 9.68 12.29 -19.27
C ALA A 78 10.90 11.35 -19.36
N ILE A 79 11.88 11.65 -20.21
CA ILE A 79 13.13 10.89 -20.33
C ILE A 79 13.89 10.90 -19.00
N LYS A 80 14.05 12.07 -18.37
CA LYS A 80 14.72 12.19 -17.07
C LYS A 80 14.04 11.35 -15.99
N SER A 81 12.71 11.42 -15.92
CA SER A 81 11.91 10.65 -14.96
C SER A 81 12.04 9.13 -15.17
N LEU A 82 12.05 8.68 -16.42
CA LEU A 82 12.25 7.27 -16.78
C LEU A 82 13.67 6.77 -16.46
N MET A 83 14.70 7.60 -16.68
CA MET A 83 16.08 7.26 -16.34
C MET A 83 16.28 7.12 -14.83
N GLU A 84 15.69 8.01 -14.03
CA GLU A 84 15.74 7.92 -12.57
C GLU A 84 15.01 6.68 -12.04
N MET A 85 13.86 6.31 -12.64
CA MET A 85 13.16 5.08 -12.31
C MET A 85 13.98 3.83 -12.65
N LYS A 86 14.62 3.79 -13.83
CA LYS A 86 15.51 2.68 -14.23
C LYS A 86 16.67 2.49 -13.24
N ALA A 87 17.30 3.58 -12.81
CA ALA A 87 18.41 3.54 -11.86
C ALA A 87 18.00 3.00 -10.48
N ARG A 88 16.80 3.33 -10.00
CA ARG A 88 16.26 2.80 -8.73
C ARG A 88 15.91 1.31 -8.81
N THR A 89 15.36 0.86 -9.93
CA THR A 89 15.05 -0.56 -10.16
C THR A 89 16.33 -1.42 -10.27
N GLN A 90 17.38 -0.91 -10.93
CA GLN A 90 18.67 -1.62 -11.01
C GLN A 90 19.40 -1.72 -9.65
N LYS A 91 19.26 -0.71 -8.77
CA LYS A 91 19.81 -0.79 -7.40
C LYS A 91 19.13 -1.86 -6.54
N ARG A 92 17.83 -2.12 -6.75
CA ARG A 92 17.12 -3.21 -6.04
C ARG A 92 17.57 -4.60 -6.51
N LEU A 93 17.86 -4.77 -7.81
CA LEU A 93 18.35 -6.04 -8.35
C LEU A 93 19.77 -6.40 -7.90
N LYS A 94 20.62 -5.39 -7.62
CA LYS A 94 22.00 -5.62 -7.11
C LYS A 94 22.08 -5.92 -5.61
N GLY A 95 20.98 -5.80 -4.86
CA GLY A 95 20.92 -6.05 -3.42
C GLY A 95 20.23 -7.36 -3.02
N SER A 96 19.70 -8.12 -3.97
CA SER A 96 19.08 -9.42 -3.72
C SER A 96 20.04 -10.57 -4.06
N ASN A 97 21.09 -10.72 -3.27
CA ASN A 97 21.69 -12.03 -3.05
C ASN A 97 20.77 -12.77 -2.07
N PHE A 98 19.74 -13.42 -2.60
CA PHE A 98 18.96 -14.41 -1.87
C PHE A 98 19.09 -15.73 -2.63
N SER A 99 19.95 -16.59 -2.10
CA SER A 99 19.98 -18.05 -2.26
C SER A 99 20.01 -18.62 -3.68
N GLU A 100 21.22 -18.71 -4.26
CA GLU A 100 21.61 -19.85 -5.10
C GLU A 100 22.11 -20.97 -4.17
N GLU A 101 21.20 -21.80 -3.65
CA GLU A 101 21.55 -23.10 -3.06
C GLU A 101 20.30 -23.98 -2.96
N VAL A 102 19.67 -24.26 -4.11
CA VAL A 102 18.88 -25.50 -4.29
C VAL A 102 18.99 -25.88 -5.76
N LEU A 103 20.05 -26.62 -6.10
CA LEU A 103 20.09 -27.54 -7.24
C LEU A 103 21.35 -28.40 -7.07
N ASN A 104 21.24 -29.40 -6.20
CA ASN A 104 21.79 -30.75 -6.34
C ASN A 104 21.24 -31.63 -5.22
#